data_AF-A0A6L4U1W9-F1
#
_entry.id   AF-A0A6L4U1W9-F1
#
_cell.length_a   1.000
_cell.length_b   1.000
_cell.length_c   1.000
_cell.angle_alpha   90.00
_cell.angle_beta   90.00
_cell.angle_gamma   90.00
#
_symmetry.space_group_name_H-M   'P 1'
#
loop_
_entity.id
_entity.type
_entity.pdbx_description
1 polymer ?
#
loop_
_entity_poly.entity_id
_entity_poly.type
_entity_poly.pdbx_seq_one_letter_code
_entity_poly.pdbx_strand_id
1 'polypeptide(L)'
;MVKSLTIGLVDDGVATWNPVSDGNLLVTGGAGCGKTWWLTHTLIPGLNEMGQRVYMFDGYVDRGYTKPVQGVIPVNDPTSILEEPDSFLIIDHVNPGLEDDSALMETVRESDARIPIILSVQLVPDREQWSAWAELDIFSSKYTGMPWARMGIWESTSRKRPQVVAI
;
A
#
# COMPACT_ATOMS: atom_id res chain seq x y z
N MET A 1 -4.36 -3.45 20.00
CA MET A 1 -4.24 -2.09 19.43
C MET A 1 -3.05 -2.11 18.48
N VAL A 2 -3.26 -1.93 17.18
CA VAL A 2 -2.14 -1.90 16.21
C VAL A 2 -1.38 -0.60 16.43
N LYS A 3 -0.07 -0.70 16.63
CA LYS A 3 0.81 0.46 16.80
C LYS A 3 1.00 1.16 15.46
N SER A 4 1.20 2.47 15.48
CA SER A 4 1.62 3.19 14.28
C SER A 4 2.98 2.68 13.80
N LEU A 5 3.11 2.47 12.50
CA LEU A 5 4.34 2.11 11.82
C LEU A 5 5.05 3.37 11.33
N THR A 6 6.37 3.42 11.48
CA THR A 6 7.17 4.39 10.73
C THR A 6 7.26 3.92 9.29
N ILE A 7 6.78 4.74 8.36
CA ILE A 7 6.64 4.42 6.94
C ILE A 7 7.57 5.25 6.06
N GLY A 8 8.30 6.20 6.62
CA GLY A 8 9.29 6.96 5.85
C GLY A 8 9.70 8.24 6.55
N LEU A 9 10.57 8.98 5.89
CA LEU A 9 10.91 10.35 6.26
C LEU A 9 10.23 11.31 5.28
N VAL A 10 9.89 12.49 5.77
CA VAL A 10 9.37 13.63 5.02
C VAL A 10 10.19 14.86 5.40
N ASP A 11 10.12 15.92 4.61
CA ASP A 11 10.89 17.16 4.85
C ASP A 11 10.78 17.66 6.31
N ASP A 12 9.59 17.54 6.91
CA ASP A 12 9.29 18.03 8.26
C ASP A 12 9.36 16.95 9.36
N GLY A 13 9.89 15.75 9.07
CA GLY A 13 10.11 14.72 10.09
C GLY A 13 9.85 13.28 9.65
N VAL A 14 9.14 12.53 10.49
CA VAL A 14 8.87 11.10 10.28
C VAL A 14 7.42 10.92 9.85
N ALA A 15 7.21 10.24 8.72
CA ALA A 15 5.88 9.77 8.34
C ALA A 15 5.55 8.50 9.11
N THR A 16 4.38 8.51 9.75
CA THR A 16 3.84 7.34 10.44
C THR A 16 2.46 7.00 9.89
N TRP A 17 2.12 5.71 9.91
CA TRP A 17 0.82 5.21 9.49
C TRP A 17 0.25 4.25 10.52
N ASN A 18 -1.00 4.46 10.88
CA ASN A 18 -1.78 3.58 11.72
C ASN A 18 -2.93 2.97 10.89
N PRO A 19 -2.88 1.66 10.58
CA PRO A 19 -3.90 1.03 9.73
C PRO A 19 -5.33 1.08 10.28
N VAL A 20 -5.50 1.26 11.59
CA VAL A 20 -6.83 1.32 12.22
C VAL A 20 -7.46 2.70 12.05
N SER A 21 -6.68 3.78 12.22
CA SER A 21 -7.19 5.16 12.13
C SER A 21 -7.06 5.75 10.73
N ASP A 22 -5.98 5.41 10.03
CA ASP A 22 -5.61 6.06 8.77
C ASP A 22 -6.12 5.25 7.58
N GLY A 23 -6.40 3.95 7.75
CA GLY A 23 -7.00 3.12 6.71
C GLY A 23 -6.00 2.75 5.62
N ASN A 24 -6.39 2.91 4.36
CA ASN A 24 -5.66 2.39 3.21
C ASN A 24 -4.52 3.32 2.78
N LEU A 25 -3.48 2.73 2.16
CA LEU A 25 -2.36 3.46 1.59
C LEU A 25 -2.35 3.34 0.06
N LEU A 26 -1.97 4.42 -0.60
CA LEU A 26 -1.54 4.45 -1.98
C LEU A 26 -0.10 4.92 -2.04
N VAL A 27 0.77 4.14 -2.68
CA VAL A 27 2.16 4.45 -2.92
C VAL A 27 2.37 4.57 -4.42
N THR A 28 2.93 5.68 -4.87
CA THR A 28 3.05 5.95 -6.29
C THR A 28 4.36 6.65 -6.64
N GLY A 29 4.77 6.50 -7.88
CA GLY A 29 5.98 7.08 -8.44
C GLY A 29 6.46 6.30 -9.64
N GLY A 30 7.29 6.93 -10.46
CA GLY A 30 7.81 6.34 -11.69
C GLY A 30 8.60 5.05 -11.45
N ALA A 31 8.87 4.32 -12.53
CA ALA A 31 9.76 3.16 -12.46
C ALA A 31 11.11 3.57 -11.84
N GLY A 32 11.63 2.74 -10.92
CA GLY A 32 12.88 3.02 -10.23
C GLY A 32 12.79 3.95 -9.01
N CYS A 33 11.61 4.42 -8.58
CA CYS A 33 11.50 5.22 -7.34
C CYS A 33 11.57 4.42 -6.02
N GLY A 34 11.80 3.11 -6.08
CA GLY A 34 12.02 2.28 -4.88
C GLY A 34 10.77 1.78 -4.14
N LYS A 35 9.55 1.86 -4.71
CA LYS A 35 8.30 1.38 -4.05
C LYS A 35 8.39 -0.07 -3.54
N THR A 36 8.78 -1.00 -4.40
CA THR A 36 8.89 -2.43 -4.02
C THR A 36 9.98 -2.64 -2.97
N TRP A 37 11.08 -1.88 -3.04
CA TRP A 37 12.09 -1.95 -2.00
C TRP A 37 11.54 -1.49 -0.65
N TRP A 38 10.79 -0.38 -0.62
CA TRP A 38 10.13 0.10 0.58
C TRP A 38 9.14 -0.88 1.16
N LEU A 39 8.29 -1.46 0.31
CA LEU A 39 7.36 -2.51 0.72
C LEU A 39 8.14 -3.64 1.42
N THR A 40 9.20 -4.12 0.79
CA THR A 40 9.96 -5.30 1.23
C THR A 40 10.93 -5.05 2.39
N HIS A 41 11.43 -3.83 2.57
CA HIS A 41 12.47 -3.51 3.56
C HIS A 41 11.99 -2.60 4.69
N THR A 42 10.79 -2.00 4.57
CA THR A 42 10.19 -1.14 5.59
C THR A 42 8.83 -1.66 6.02
N LEU A 43 7.86 -1.71 5.11
CA LEU A 43 6.47 -1.98 5.48
C LEU A 43 6.25 -3.44 5.91
N ILE A 44 6.62 -4.39 5.06
CA ILE A 44 6.42 -5.83 5.31
C ILE A 44 7.15 -6.29 6.58
N PRO A 45 8.44 -5.96 6.80
CA PRO A 45 9.11 -6.29 8.05
C PRO A 45 8.40 -5.71 9.27
N GLY A 46 7.98 -4.43 9.22
CA GLY A 46 7.26 -3.80 10.32
C GLY A 46 5.91 -4.47 10.63
N LEU A 47 5.15 -4.85 9.60
CA LEU A 47 3.90 -5.60 9.77
C LEU A 47 4.15 -6.98 10.37
N ASN A 48 5.20 -7.68 9.91
CA ASN A 48 5.57 -9.00 10.42
C ASN A 48 6.05 -8.94 11.89
N GLU A 49 6.82 -7.91 12.28
CA GLU A 49 7.22 -7.67 13.67
C GLU A 49 6.01 -7.40 14.58
N MET A 50 4.95 -6.81 14.03
CA MET A 50 3.66 -6.64 14.71
C MET A 50 2.79 -7.91 14.71
N GLY A 51 3.30 -9.03 14.18
CA GLY A 51 2.61 -10.31 14.10
C GLY A 51 1.42 -10.31 13.12
N GLN A 52 1.40 -9.40 12.15
CA GLN A 52 0.32 -9.29 11.18
C GLN A 52 0.48 -10.29 10.03
N ARG A 53 -0.65 -10.82 9.54
CA ARG A 53 -0.66 -11.62 8.32
C ARG A 53 -0.70 -10.70 7.11
N VAL A 54 0.31 -10.79 6.25
CA VAL A 54 0.40 -9.96 5.04
C VAL A 54 0.16 -10.82 3.81
N TYR A 55 -0.95 -10.57 3.13
CA TYR A 55 -1.24 -11.12 1.81
C TYR A 55 -0.70 -10.17 0.74
N MET A 56 -0.12 -10.72 -0.32
CA MET A 56 0.45 -9.94 -1.40
C MET A 56 0.04 -10.48 -2.76
N PHE A 57 -0.56 -9.62 -3.56
CA PHE A 57 -0.61 -9.77 -5.01
C PHE A 57 0.49 -8.92 -5.61
N ASP A 58 1.25 -9.49 -6.53
CA ASP A 58 2.31 -8.81 -7.23
C ASP A 58 2.13 -9.01 -8.74
N GLY A 59 1.76 -7.94 -9.44
CA GLY A 59 1.52 -8.00 -10.88
C GLY A 59 2.76 -8.38 -11.69
N TYR A 60 3.97 -8.24 -11.15
CA TYR A 60 5.18 -8.73 -11.82
C TYR A 60 5.40 -10.22 -11.59
N VAL A 61 5.02 -10.75 -10.43
CA VAL A 61 5.05 -12.20 -10.17
C VAL A 61 4.00 -12.91 -11.01
N ASP A 62 2.78 -12.37 -11.04
CA ASP A 62 1.67 -12.91 -11.83
C ASP A 62 2.02 -13.01 -13.32
N ARG A 63 2.71 -11.98 -13.85
CA ARG A 63 3.20 -11.95 -15.24
C ARG A 63 4.52 -12.70 -15.46
N GLY A 64 5.07 -13.35 -14.43
CA GLY A 64 6.29 -14.16 -14.52
C GLY A 64 7.60 -13.38 -14.64
N TYR A 65 7.61 -12.07 -14.36
CA TYR A 65 8.81 -11.24 -14.41
C TYR A 65 9.73 -11.42 -13.21
N THR A 66 9.19 -11.81 -12.05
CA THR A 66 9.96 -11.94 -10.80
C THR A 66 9.44 -13.07 -9.92
N LYS A 67 10.13 -13.34 -8.81
CA LYS A 67 9.74 -14.32 -7.79
C LYS A 67 8.91 -13.67 -6.68
N PRO A 68 8.04 -14.44 -6.00
CA PRO A 68 7.32 -13.97 -4.84
C PRO A 68 8.25 -13.38 -3.76
N VAL A 69 7.78 -12.32 -3.14
CA VAL A 69 8.42 -11.69 -1.98
C VAL A 69 8.41 -12.64 -0.79
N GLN A 70 9.47 -12.64 0.02
CA GLN A 70 9.53 -13.41 1.26
C GLN A 70 8.79 -12.70 2.40
N GLY A 71 8.23 -13.47 3.34
CA GLY A 71 7.54 -12.93 4.50
C GLY A 71 6.12 -12.43 4.22
N VAL A 72 5.54 -12.83 3.08
CA VAL A 72 4.13 -12.60 2.72
C VAL A 72 3.48 -13.89 2.26
N ILE A 73 2.15 -13.91 2.26
CA ILE A 73 1.32 -14.99 1.69
C ILE A 73 0.92 -14.55 0.28
N PRO A 74 1.42 -15.19 -0.79
CA PRO A 74 1.04 -14.81 -2.14
C PRO A 74 -0.43 -15.14 -2.40
N VAL A 75 -1.12 -14.25 -3.10
CA VAL A 75 -2.50 -14.46 -3.57
C VAL A 75 -2.58 -14.18 -5.06
N ASN A 76 -3.34 -15.01 -5.78
CA ASN A 76 -3.59 -14.83 -7.22
C ASN A 76 -4.82 -13.93 -7.46
N ASP A 77 -5.78 -13.96 -6.54
CA ASP A 77 -6.96 -13.10 -6.56
C ASP A 77 -6.98 -12.24 -5.29
N PRO A 78 -6.66 -10.93 -5.39
CA PRO A 78 -6.66 -10.01 -4.27
C PRO A 78 -8.03 -9.85 -3.61
N THR A 79 -9.13 -10.07 -4.35
CA THR A 79 -10.49 -9.86 -3.83
C THR A 79 -10.92 -10.97 -2.88
N SER A 80 -10.30 -12.15 -2.99
CA SER A 80 -10.61 -13.32 -2.17
C SER A 80 -10.30 -13.15 -0.67
N ILE A 81 -9.49 -12.16 -0.30
CA ILE A 81 -9.01 -11.96 1.07
C ILE A 81 -9.58 -10.70 1.75
N LEU A 82 -10.49 -9.97 1.11
CA LEU A 82 -10.93 -8.64 1.61
C LEU A 82 -11.65 -8.69 2.97
N GLU A 83 -12.11 -9.88 3.36
CA GLU A 83 -12.76 -10.15 4.64
C GLU A 83 -11.87 -10.91 5.65
N GLU A 84 -10.63 -11.23 5.28
CA GLU A 84 -9.72 -12.02 6.13
C GLU A 84 -9.36 -11.25 7.41
N PRO A 85 -9.78 -11.71 8.60
CA PRO A 85 -9.58 -10.96 9.83
C PRO A 85 -8.09 -10.82 10.17
N ASP A 86 -7.73 -9.71 10.83
CA ASP A 86 -6.37 -9.47 11.33
C ASP A 86 -5.28 -9.65 10.24
N SER A 87 -5.58 -9.13 9.05
CA SER A 87 -4.71 -9.25 7.88
C SER A 87 -4.60 -7.96 7.09
N PHE A 88 -3.62 -7.93 6.18
CA PHE A 88 -3.28 -6.80 5.33
C PHE A 88 -3.17 -7.29 3.89
N LEU A 89 -3.61 -6.46 2.94
CA LEU A 89 -3.42 -6.70 1.52
C LEU A 89 -2.44 -5.68 0.94
N ILE A 90 -1.38 -6.19 0.32
CA ILE A 90 -0.50 -5.41 -0.55
C ILE A 90 -0.79 -5.81 -2.00
N ILE A 91 -1.03 -4.83 -2.86
CA ILE A 91 -1.12 -5.01 -4.31
C ILE A 91 0.03 -4.20 -4.93
N ASP A 92 1.10 -4.89 -5.33
CA ASP A 92 2.29 -4.27 -5.93
C ASP A 92 2.31 -4.40 -7.47
N HIS A 93 3.09 -3.52 -8.09
CA HIS A 93 3.27 -3.44 -9.55
C HIS A 93 1.98 -3.24 -10.34
N VAL A 94 1.06 -2.44 -9.79
CA VAL A 94 -0.16 -2.04 -10.47
C VAL A 94 0.16 -0.98 -11.51
N ASN A 95 -0.24 -1.25 -12.76
CA ASN A 95 -0.07 -0.38 -13.90
C ASN A 95 -1.44 -0.02 -14.49
N PRO A 96 -1.98 1.18 -14.20
CA PRO A 96 -3.28 1.62 -14.70
C PRO A 96 -3.38 1.70 -16.24
N GLY A 97 -2.24 1.63 -16.95
CA GLY A 97 -2.23 1.49 -18.41
C GLY A 97 -2.63 0.11 -18.92
N LEU A 98 -2.76 -0.89 -18.02
CA LEU A 98 -3.28 -2.22 -18.32
C LEU A 98 -4.73 -2.30 -17.83
N GLU A 99 -5.61 -2.82 -18.68
CA GLU A 99 -7.06 -2.90 -18.42
C GLU A 99 -7.38 -3.68 -17.14
N ASP A 100 -6.77 -4.87 -16.98
CA ASP A 100 -6.99 -5.73 -15.82
C ASP A 100 -6.56 -5.07 -14.49
N ASP A 101 -5.44 -4.36 -14.50
CA ASP A 101 -4.93 -3.64 -13.33
C ASP A 101 -5.83 -2.45 -12.98
N SER A 102 -6.34 -1.73 -13.97
CA SER A 102 -7.28 -0.63 -13.76
C SER A 102 -8.60 -1.15 -13.17
N ALA A 103 -9.13 -2.24 -13.71
CA ALA A 103 -10.35 -2.88 -13.20
C ALA A 103 -10.17 -3.41 -11.77
N LEU A 104 -9.00 -3.99 -11.46
CA LEU A 104 -8.65 -4.41 -10.11
C LEU A 104 -8.62 -3.22 -9.15
N MET A 105 -8.00 -2.11 -9.54
CA MET A 105 -7.96 -0.89 -8.72
C MET A 105 -9.37 -0.37 -8.40
N GLU A 106 -10.24 -0.29 -9.41
CA GLU A 106 -11.63 0.16 -9.23
C GLU A 106 -12.40 -0.79 -8.29
N THR A 107 -12.29 -2.09 -8.54
CA THR A 107 -12.95 -3.13 -7.72
C THR A 107 -12.51 -3.03 -6.26
N VAL A 108 -11.20 -2.95 -6.01
CA VAL A 108 -10.65 -2.82 -4.65
C VAL A 108 -11.07 -1.51 -4.01
N ARG A 109 -11.09 -0.43 -4.80
CA ARG A 109 -11.47 0.90 -4.32
C ARG A 109 -12.93 0.98 -3.88
N GLU A 110 -13.80 0.25 -4.56
CA GLU A 110 -15.24 0.24 -4.31
C GLU A 110 -15.65 -0.84 -3.31
N SER A 111 -14.79 -1.82 -3.05
CA SER A 111 -15.04 -2.92 -2.12
C SER A 111 -15.19 -2.48 -0.67
N ASP A 112 -16.10 -3.13 0.07
CA ASP A 112 -16.24 -2.96 1.52
C ASP A 112 -15.20 -3.81 2.27
N ALA A 113 -13.92 -3.58 1.95
CA ALA A 113 -12.82 -4.33 2.53
C ALA A 113 -12.73 -4.07 4.03
N ARG A 114 -12.67 -5.15 4.82
CA ARG A 114 -12.53 -5.09 6.28
C ARG A 114 -11.09 -4.97 6.73
N ILE A 115 -10.16 -5.07 5.79
CA ILE A 115 -8.72 -5.03 6.01
C ILE A 115 -8.12 -3.74 5.44
N PRO A 116 -6.96 -3.30 5.96
CA PRO A 116 -6.16 -2.25 5.31
C PRO A 116 -5.59 -2.75 3.98
N ILE A 117 -5.68 -1.89 2.95
CA ILE A 117 -5.15 -2.17 1.62
C ILE A 117 -4.03 -1.17 1.29
N ILE A 118 -2.92 -1.69 0.76
CA ILE A 118 -1.79 -0.91 0.29
C ILE A 118 -1.64 -1.14 -1.21
N LEU A 119 -1.86 -0.09 -2.00
CA LEU A 119 -1.72 -0.11 -3.45
C LEU A 119 -0.37 0.52 -3.84
N SER A 120 0.44 -0.18 -4.63
CA SER A 120 1.66 0.38 -5.22
C SER A 120 1.50 0.50 -6.74
N VAL A 121 1.44 1.75 -7.21
CA VAL A 121 0.97 2.10 -8.56
C VAL A 121 2.01 2.94 -9.30
N GLN A 122 2.24 2.67 -10.58
CA GLN A 122 3.29 3.36 -11.35
C GLN A 122 2.98 4.84 -11.64
N LEU A 123 1.71 5.24 -11.67
CA LEU A 123 1.27 6.61 -11.88
C LEU A 123 0.12 6.94 -10.93
N VAL A 124 0.08 8.21 -10.49
CA VAL A 124 -0.96 8.70 -9.59
C VAL A 124 -2.29 8.69 -10.35
N PRO A 125 -3.29 7.88 -9.95
CA PRO A 125 -4.65 8.06 -10.43
C PRO A 125 -5.15 9.43 -9.97
N ASP A 126 -6.17 9.97 -10.64
CA ASP A 126 -6.75 11.29 -10.38
C ASP A 126 -6.67 11.74 -8.90
N ARG A 127 -5.98 12.86 -8.65
CA ARG A 127 -5.60 13.31 -7.30
C ARG A 127 -6.81 13.61 -6.42
N GLU A 128 -7.96 13.93 -7.01
CA GLU A 128 -9.19 14.26 -6.30
C GLU A 128 -9.75 13.09 -5.48
N GLN A 129 -9.30 11.86 -5.74
CA GLN A 129 -9.77 10.64 -5.07
C GLN A 129 -9.00 10.27 -3.79
N TRP A 130 -7.99 11.06 -3.39
CA TRP A 130 -7.08 10.70 -2.29
C TRP A 130 -7.03 11.83 -1.25
N SER A 131 -7.15 11.46 0.02
CA SER A 131 -7.51 12.37 1.11
C SER A 131 -6.34 13.26 1.57
N ALA A 132 -5.11 12.76 1.47
CA ALA A 132 -3.89 13.47 1.84
C ALA A 132 -2.71 12.89 1.06
N TRP A 133 -1.77 13.73 0.65
CA TRP A 133 -0.56 13.34 -0.09
C TRP A 133 0.69 13.83 0.64
N ALA A 134 1.64 12.94 0.88
CA ALA A 134 2.98 13.24 1.39
C ALA A 134 4.04 12.72 0.40
N GLU A 135 5.06 13.52 0.16
CA GLU A 135 6.26 13.09 -0.55
C GLU A 135 7.18 12.37 0.44
N LEU A 136 7.50 11.10 0.17
CA LEU A 136 8.29 10.28 1.06
C LEU A 136 9.71 10.12 0.52
N ASP A 137 10.67 10.37 1.40
CA ASP A 137 12.04 9.92 1.25
C ASP A 137 12.11 8.42 1.55
N ILE A 138 11.72 7.64 0.54
CA ILE A 138 11.79 6.19 0.56
C ILE A 138 13.24 5.69 0.45
N PHE A 139 14.10 6.53 -0.13
CA PHE A 139 15.55 6.42 -0.11
C PHE A 139 16.15 7.82 -0.13
N SER A 140 17.37 7.96 0.36
CA SER A 140 18.15 9.19 0.15
C SER A 140 18.34 9.43 -1.35
N SER A 141 17.44 10.22 -1.94
CA SER A 141 17.48 10.70 -3.31
C SER A 141 18.83 11.34 -3.66
N LYS A 142 19.53 11.89 -2.66
CA LYS A 142 20.91 12.41 -2.76
C LYS A 142 21.98 11.39 -3.15
N TYR A 143 21.79 10.08 -2.92
CA TYR A 143 22.81 9.05 -3.21
C TYR A 143 22.48 8.19 -4.42
N THR A 144 21.21 8.09 -4.81
CA THR A 144 20.77 7.21 -5.91
C THR A 144 20.25 7.95 -7.13
N GLY A 145 19.93 9.25 -7.02
CA GLY A 145 19.32 10.04 -8.10
C GLY A 145 17.93 9.53 -8.51
N MET A 146 17.30 8.68 -7.69
CA MET A 146 16.00 8.08 -7.99
C MET A 146 14.86 9.07 -7.69
N PRO A 147 13.78 9.07 -8.49
CA PRO A 147 12.63 9.94 -8.27
C PRO A 147 11.94 9.62 -6.94
N TRP A 148 11.33 10.64 -6.36
CA TRP A 148 10.64 10.53 -5.07
C TRP A 148 9.38 9.69 -5.24
N ALA A 149 9.08 8.88 -4.24
CA ALA A 149 7.78 8.23 -4.14
C ALA A 149 6.83 9.13 -3.37
N ARG A 150 5.57 9.10 -3.76
CA ARG A 150 4.49 9.79 -3.05
C ARG A 150 3.62 8.76 -2.37
N MET A 151 3.15 9.10 -1.19
CA MET A 151 2.17 8.30 -0.48
C MET A 151 0.93 9.13 -0.21
N GLY A 152 -0.23 8.52 -0.37
CA GLY A 152 -1.48 9.10 0.06
C GLY A 152 -2.35 8.12 0.82
N ILE A 153 -3.23 8.67 1.64
CA ILE A 153 -4.29 7.92 2.30
C ILE A 153 -5.52 7.95 1.42
N TRP A 154 -6.27 6.86 1.41
CA TRP A 154 -7.59 6.83 0.80
C TRP A 154 -8.59 6.02 1.59
N GLU A 155 -9.85 6.32 1.30
CA GLU A 155 -10.99 5.63 1.85
C GLU A 155 -11.68 4.88 0.73
N SER A 156 -12.01 3.62 0.99
CA SER A 156 -12.95 2.92 0.12
C SER A 156 -14.28 3.67 0.12
N THR A 157 -14.91 3.78 -1.05
CA THR A 157 -16.19 4.47 -1.21
C THR A 157 -17.32 3.85 -0.38
N SER A 158 -17.17 2.58 0.01
CA SER A 158 -18.14 1.83 0.83
C SER A 158 -17.78 1.77 2.32
N ARG A 159 -16.52 2.00 2.71
CA ARG A 159 -16.07 1.91 4.11
C ARG A 159 -16.31 3.21 4.87
N LYS A 160 -17.31 3.24 5.76
CA LYS A 160 -17.37 4.27 6.82
C LYS A 160 -16.25 4.01 7.83
N ARG A 161 -15.42 5.02 8.14
CA ARG A 161 -14.47 4.95 9.27
C ARG A 161 -15.20 4.40 10.49
N PRO A 162 -14.64 3.43 11.23
CA PRO A 162 -15.19 3.11 12.54
C PRO A 162 -15.22 4.41 13.33
N GLN A 163 -16.41 4.86 13.73
CA GLN A 163 -16.48 5.92 14.73
C GLN A 163 -15.70 5.39 15.93
N VAL A 164 -14.60 6.07 16.27
CA VAL A 164 -13.90 5.81 17.52
C VAL A 164 -14.93 6.10 18.60
N VAL A 165 -15.55 5.06 19.14
CA VAL A 165 -16.30 5.16 20.38
C VAL A 165 -15.23 5.33 21.44
N ALA A 166 -14.98 6.58 21.82
CA ALA A 166 -14.23 6.87 23.04
C ALA A 166 -14.96 6.15 24.19
N ILE A 167 -14.27 5.22 24.85
CA ILE A 167 -14.69 4.64 26.12
C ILE A 167 -14.10 5.51 27.22
#